data_AF-A0A6V7NXA9-F1
#
_entry.id   AF-A0A6V7NXA9-F1
#
_cell.length_a   1.000
_cell.length_b   1.000
_cell.length_c   1.000
_cell.angle_alpha   90.00
_cell.angle_beta   90.00
_cell.angle_gamma   90.00
#
_symmetry.space_group_name_H-M   'P 1'
#
loop_
_entity.id
_entity.type
_entity.pdbx_description
1 polymer ?
#
loop_
_entity_poly.entity_id
_entity_poly.type
_entity_poly.pdbx_seq_one_letter_code
_entity_poly.pdbx_strand_id
1 'polypeptide(L)'
;MEVDLPEEFRCPISLEVMRDPVILTWSGQTYDRPSIQRWLDSGSRTCPLTNTPAAPAPLPSSYPPSYLLLTRSSSSSNSSSPTTPSDASSPPSSSCFSRARPRLLPLLPLRRRLPLPTPPPRQARRRRRSPPRRRLRRRLRPPPSRRRRRRGRGGGGEKLRDLALRALLHLSLDGDDARVGLVAEGAVDALAAALASPSAALAATTLTSLAVVEVNKCTIGAHPAAIPRLAALLLRRGAGAPRERREAATALYELCKFPENRRRAVRAGAVPPLVAFAAAGSERAVEVLGLIAKCQEGSPRGVENALLVLNLVCSYSEEMAAEAIEEGALDLCLPHLAEARNGKIAKNASGLAQTLQKMQLSGFV
;
A
#
# COMPACT_ATOMS: atom_id res chain seq x y z
N MET A 1 -19.86 0.36 40.48
CA MET A 1 -20.35 -0.72 39.61
C MET A 1 -19.13 -1.42 39.06
N GLU A 2 -18.82 -2.61 39.57
CA GLU A 2 -17.84 -3.49 38.92
C GLU A 2 -18.45 -3.88 37.57
N VAL A 3 -17.77 -3.54 36.49
CA VAL A 3 -18.17 -3.96 35.14
C VAL A 3 -17.66 -5.39 34.99
N ASP A 4 -18.54 -6.36 35.22
CA ASP A 4 -18.21 -7.77 35.02
C ASP A 4 -17.92 -8.01 33.54
N LEU A 5 -16.64 -8.24 33.26
CA LEU A 5 -16.14 -8.43 31.90
C LEU A 5 -16.59 -9.82 31.41
N PRO A 6 -17.29 -9.92 30.25
CA PRO A 6 -17.82 -11.19 29.76
C PRO A 6 -16.72 -12.26 29.60
N GLU A 7 -17.03 -13.50 29.92
CA GLU A 7 -16.07 -14.63 29.89
C GLU A 7 -15.47 -14.87 28.49
N GLU A 8 -16.20 -14.49 27.44
CA GLU A 8 -15.78 -14.58 26.04
C GLU A 8 -14.51 -13.78 25.72
N PHE A 9 -14.18 -12.76 26.52
CA PHE A 9 -12.96 -11.96 26.36
C PHE A 9 -11.76 -12.51 27.13
N ARG A 10 -11.95 -13.60 27.90
CA ARG A 10 -10.89 -14.22 28.68
C ARG A 10 -10.27 -15.39 27.92
N CYS A 11 -8.96 -15.55 28.04
CA CYS A 11 -8.27 -16.68 27.46
C CYS A 11 -8.64 -17.96 28.23
N PRO A 12 -9.03 -19.05 27.56
CA PRO A 12 -9.36 -20.30 28.26
C PRO A 12 -8.18 -20.97 28.99
N ILE A 13 -6.93 -20.56 28.71
CA ILE A 13 -5.72 -21.08 29.37
C ILE A 13 -5.37 -20.25 30.61
N SER A 14 -5.26 -18.92 30.46
CA SER A 14 -4.82 -18.04 31.55
C SER A 14 -5.97 -17.49 32.40
N LEU A 15 -7.22 -17.58 31.92
CA LEU A 15 -8.43 -16.96 32.51
C LEU A 15 -8.34 -15.43 32.66
N GLU A 16 -7.30 -14.83 32.08
CA GLU A 16 -7.09 -13.39 31.99
C GLU A 16 -7.68 -12.85 30.68
N VAL A 17 -7.97 -11.55 30.65
CA VAL A 17 -8.42 -10.86 29.43
C VAL A 17 -7.38 -11.02 28.32
N MET A 18 -7.82 -11.48 27.15
CA MET A 18 -6.96 -11.66 25.99
C MET A 18 -6.41 -10.31 25.52
N ARG A 19 -5.08 -10.19 25.39
CA ARG A 19 -4.42 -8.97 24.89
C ARG A 19 -4.12 -9.09 23.40
N ASP A 20 -3.83 -10.30 22.94
CA ASP A 20 -3.60 -10.61 21.52
C ASP A 20 -4.37 -11.89 21.18
N PRO A 21 -5.69 -11.80 20.89
CA PRO A 21 -6.54 -12.94 20.63
C PRO A 21 -6.16 -13.62 19.31
N VAL A 22 -5.92 -14.93 19.36
CA VAL A 22 -5.58 -15.78 18.22
C VAL A 22 -6.45 -17.03 18.20
N ILE A 23 -7.00 -17.34 17.04
CA ILE A 23 -7.84 -18.52 16.82
C ILE A 23 -6.97 -19.71 16.40
N LEU A 24 -7.19 -20.87 17.04
CA LEU A 24 -6.71 -22.16 16.54
C LEU A 24 -7.59 -22.62 15.37
N THR A 25 -7.04 -22.66 14.16
CA THR A 25 -7.81 -22.88 12.93
C THR A 25 -8.54 -24.23 12.87
N TRP A 26 -8.02 -25.27 13.52
CA TRP A 26 -8.60 -26.61 13.52
C TRP A 26 -9.65 -26.82 14.60
N SER A 27 -9.64 -26.02 15.68
CA SER A 27 -10.62 -26.13 16.77
C SER A 27 -11.59 -24.96 16.85
N GLY A 28 -11.33 -23.86 16.12
CA GLY A 28 -12.14 -22.64 16.12
C GLY A 28 -12.11 -21.86 17.44
N GLN A 29 -11.21 -22.17 18.36
CA GLN A 29 -11.15 -21.57 19.70
C GLN A 29 -10.14 -20.43 19.76
N THR A 30 -10.48 -19.36 20.48
CA THR A 30 -9.65 -18.16 20.64
C THR A 30 -8.86 -18.22 21.94
N TYR A 31 -7.57 -17.89 21.88
CA TYR A 31 -6.67 -17.82 23.02
C TYR A 31 -5.82 -16.56 22.96
N ASP A 32 -5.26 -16.15 24.09
CA ASP A 32 -4.21 -15.13 24.08
C ASP A 32 -2.92 -15.73 23.49
N ARG A 33 -2.29 -15.04 22.53
CA ARG A 33 -1.09 -15.50 21.82
C ARG A 33 -0.02 -16.09 22.73
N PRO A 34 0.48 -15.42 23.78
CA PRO A 34 1.54 -15.97 24.62
C PRO A 34 1.11 -17.23 25.37
N SER A 35 -0.17 -17.36 25.72
CA SER A 35 -0.69 -18.53 26.44
C SER A 35 -0.74 -19.76 25.55
N ILE A 36 -1.26 -19.62 24.32
CA ILE A 36 -1.33 -20.74 23.37
C ILE A 36 0.02 -21.08 22.77
N GLN A 37 0.91 -20.09 22.61
CA GLN A 37 2.28 -20.32 22.18
C GLN A 37 3.04 -21.20 23.17
N ARG A 38 2.97 -20.93 24.47
CA ARG A 38 3.60 -21.78 25.51
C ARG A 38 3.07 -23.22 25.50
N TRP A 39 1.78 -23.39 25.26
CA TRP A 39 1.15 -24.71 25.17
C TRP A 39 1.66 -25.51 23.96
N LEU A 40 1.81 -24.86 22.80
CA LEU A 40 2.35 -25.52 21.60
C LEU A 40 3.85 -25.79 21.73
N ASP A 41 4.59 -24.87 22.35
CA ASP A 41 6.03 -24.99 22.59
C ASP A 41 6.36 -26.11 23.61
N SER A 42 5.42 -26.48 24.50
CA SER A 42 5.56 -27.65 25.39
C SER A 42 5.34 -28.99 24.69
N GLY A 43 5.14 -28.99 23.37
CA GLY A 43 4.96 -30.21 22.56
C GLY A 43 3.52 -30.70 22.48
N SER A 44 2.57 -30.01 23.11
CA SER A 44 1.15 -30.36 23.01
C SER A 44 0.62 -30.00 21.62
N ARG A 45 0.05 -31.00 20.92
CA ARG A 45 -0.56 -30.83 19.59
C ARG A 45 -2.09 -30.90 19.60
N THR A 46 -2.67 -30.70 20.77
CA THR A 46 -4.11 -30.71 21.00
C THR A 46 -4.58 -29.31 21.39
N CYS A 47 -5.84 -29.01 21.08
CA CYS A 47 -6.51 -27.82 21.59
C CYS A 47 -6.73 -27.94 23.11
N PRO A 48 -6.32 -26.97 23.94
CA PRO A 48 -6.47 -27.03 25.40
C PRO A 48 -7.92 -27.15 25.89
N LEU A 49 -8.88 -26.58 25.15
CA LEU A 49 -10.28 -26.52 25.58
C LEU A 49 -11.11 -27.68 25.01
N THR A 50 -10.85 -28.07 23.76
CA THR A 50 -11.65 -29.10 23.06
C THR A 50 -10.96 -30.45 23.00
N ASN A 51 -9.70 -30.57 23.43
CA ASN A 51 -8.85 -31.75 23.28
C ASN A 51 -8.75 -32.30 21.86
N THR A 52 -9.10 -31.49 20.85
CA THR A 52 -9.02 -31.89 19.44
C THR A 52 -7.57 -31.90 18.96
N PRO A 53 -7.07 -33.00 18.38
CA PRO A 53 -5.72 -33.07 17.83
C PRO A 53 -5.64 -32.28 16.52
N ALA A 54 -4.49 -31.65 16.27
CA ALA A 54 -4.21 -31.04 14.97
C ALA A 54 -4.22 -32.12 13.87
N ALA A 55 -4.90 -31.86 12.75
CA ALA A 55 -4.98 -32.79 11.63
C ALA A 55 -3.57 -33.14 11.10
N PRO A 56 -3.31 -34.40 10.68
CA PRO A 56 -2.02 -34.81 10.13
C PRO A 56 -1.84 -34.25 8.72
N ALA A 57 -1.35 -33.01 8.60
CA ALA A 57 -0.78 -32.50 7.35
C ALA A 57 0.71 -32.89 7.26
N PRO A 58 1.23 -33.29 6.09
CA PRO A 58 2.65 -33.58 5.90
C PRO A 58 3.43 -32.27 5.93
N LEU A 59 3.86 -31.84 7.11
CA LEU A 59 4.74 -30.69 7.27
C LEU A 59 6.19 -31.16 7.19
N PRO A 60 7.04 -30.58 6.32
CA PRO A 60 8.48 -30.75 6.44
C PRO A 60 8.94 -30.20 7.79
N SER A 61 9.80 -30.97 8.47
CA SER A 61 10.31 -30.82 9.84
C SER A 61 11.01 -29.46 10.18
N SER A 62 10.87 -28.43 9.36
CA SER A 62 11.65 -27.19 9.42
C SER A 62 10.89 -25.96 9.93
N TYR A 63 9.60 -26.05 10.25
CA TYR A 63 8.79 -24.89 10.64
C TYR A 63 8.35 -24.96 12.12
N PRO A 64 8.56 -23.89 12.91
CA PRO A 64 8.15 -23.85 14.31
C PRO A 64 6.61 -23.82 14.44
N PRO A 65 6.04 -24.43 15.50
CA PRO A 65 4.60 -24.54 15.72
C PRO A 65 3.85 -23.20 15.84
N SER A 66 4.57 -22.09 16.01
CA SER A 66 4.03 -20.71 15.97
C SER A 66 3.27 -20.38 14.68
N TYR A 67 3.53 -21.09 13.59
CA TYR A 67 2.86 -20.88 12.30
C TYR A 67 1.42 -21.41 12.23
N LEU A 68 0.98 -22.17 13.24
CA LEU A 68 -0.40 -22.69 13.33
C LEU A 68 -1.40 -21.66 13.89
N LEU A 69 -0.91 -20.49 14.32
CA LEU A 69 -1.67 -19.45 15.00
C LEU A 69 -2.06 -18.33 14.02
N LEU A 70 -3.11 -18.54 13.21
CA LEU A 70 -3.61 -17.53 12.26
C LEU A 70 -5.12 -17.32 12.37
N THR A 71 -5.51 -16.29 13.13
CA THR A 71 -6.27 -15.10 12.69
C THR A 71 -6.42 -14.13 13.88
N ARG A 72 -6.22 -12.83 13.65
CA ARG A 72 -6.51 -11.75 14.61
C ARG A 72 -7.91 -11.22 14.32
N SER A 73 -8.88 -11.54 15.16
CA SER A 73 -10.27 -11.11 14.97
C SER A 73 -10.44 -9.67 15.45
N SER A 74 -10.70 -8.75 14.52
CA SER A 74 -11.26 -7.43 14.83
C SER A 74 -12.77 -7.57 14.95
N SER A 75 -13.31 -7.40 16.16
CA SER A 75 -14.75 -7.45 16.41
C SER A 75 -15.48 -6.26 15.76
N SER A 76 -16.56 -6.54 15.02
CA SER A 76 -17.71 -5.64 14.85
C SER A 76 -18.94 -6.44 14.37
N SER A 77 -19.83 -6.70 15.32
CA SER A 77 -21.30 -6.60 15.24
C SER A 77 -22.01 -6.86 13.91
N ASN A 78 -22.88 -7.87 13.87
CA ASN A 78 -24.33 -7.63 13.82
C ASN A 78 -25.16 -8.90 14.04
N SER A 79 -26.00 -8.80 15.07
CA SER A 79 -27.38 -9.30 15.17
C SER A 79 -27.94 -10.12 14.02
N SER A 80 -28.38 -11.35 14.35
CA SER A 80 -29.74 -11.84 14.04
C SER A 80 -29.98 -13.20 14.71
N SER A 81 -30.74 -13.18 15.81
CA SER A 81 -31.68 -14.26 16.18
C SER A 81 -33.02 -14.01 15.46
N PRO A 82 -34.03 -14.92 15.44
CA PRO A 82 -34.23 -16.09 16.31
C PRO A 82 -34.71 -17.39 15.63
N THR A 83 -34.49 -18.54 16.28
CA THR A 83 -35.55 -19.54 16.54
C THR A 83 -35.12 -20.54 17.61
N THR A 84 -35.84 -20.52 18.73
CA THR A 84 -35.99 -21.57 19.77
C THR A 84 -36.95 -22.68 19.25
N PRO A 85 -37.11 -23.87 19.88
CA PRO A 85 -37.13 -24.07 21.34
C PRO A 85 -36.59 -25.40 21.94
N SER A 86 -36.57 -25.38 23.29
CA SER A 86 -36.74 -26.52 24.22
C SER A 86 -35.56 -27.49 24.41
N ASP A 87 -35.12 -27.90 25.60
CA ASP A 87 -35.74 -27.93 26.93
C ASP A 87 -34.70 -28.02 28.07
N ALA A 88 -35.13 -27.49 29.23
CA ALA A 88 -35.02 -28.02 30.59
C ALA A 88 -33.70 -28.14 31.40
N SER A 89 -33.85 -27.59 32.61
CA SER A 89 -33.39 -28.02 33.95
C SER A 89 -32.08 -27.50 34.55
N SER A 90 -32.30 -26.81 35.66
CA SER A 90 -31.41 -26.07 36.57
C SER A 90 -30.66 -26.97 37.59
N PRO A 91 -29.78 -26.39 38.45
CA PRO A 91 -28.69 -27.05 39.20
C PRO A 91 -29.11 -27.45 40.65
N PRO A 92 -28.17 -27.83 41.57
CA PRO A 92 -27.52 -26.80 42.41
C PRO A 92 -26.13 -27.13 43.03
N SER A 93 -25.43 -26.03 43.40
CA SER A 93 -24.74 -25.70 44.67
C SER A 93 -23.52 -26.47 45.25
N SER A 94 -22.73 -25.65 45.98
CA SER A 94 -21.80 -25.91 47.12
C SER A 94 -20.34 -26.23 46.76
N SER A 95 -19.40 -25.29 47.00
CA SER A 95 -18.57 -25.13 48.23
C SER A 95 -17.48 -26.23 48.29
N CYS A 96 -16.23 -26.08 48.72
CA CYS A 96 -15.46 -25.11 49.48
C CYS A 96 -13.99 -25.66 49.55
N PHE A 97 -13.09 -24.90 50.20
CA PHE A 97 -11.69 -25.20 50.58
C PHE A 97 -10.62 -25.12 49.49
N SER A 98 -9.39 -24.64 49.74
CA SER A 98 -8.80 -23.77 50.77
C SER A 98 -7.35 -23.49 50.35
N ARG A 99 -6.89 -22.26 50.61
CA ARG A 99 -5.52 -21.82 50.92
C ARG A 99 -4.31 -22.62 50.38
N ALA A 100 -3.46 -21.92 49.62
CA ALA A 100 -2.09 -21.61 50.04
C ALA A 100 -1.54 -20.35 49.34
N ARG A 101 -1.25 -19.32 50.13
CA ARG A 101 -0.26 -18.24 49.89
C ARG A 101 0.95 -18.54 50.80
N PRO A 102 2.09 -17.79 50.79
CA PRO A 102 2.56 -16.72 49.90
C PRO A 102 4.03 -17.01 49.42
N ARG A 103 4.70 -16.18 48.60
CA ARG A 103 5.55 -15.07 49.06
C ARG A 103 6.15 -14.27 47.90
N LEU A 104 6.14 -12.95 48.11
CA LEU A 104 6.64 -11.88 47.27
C LEU A 104 8.17 -11.71 47.39
N LEU A 105 8.70 -11.07 46.35
CA LEU A 105 10.04 -10.49 46.08
C LEU A 105 10.75 -9.82 47.28
N PRO A 106 12.02 -9.45 47.07
CA PRO A 106 12.31 -8.01 47.10
C PRO A 106 13.22 -7.50 45.97
N LEU A 107 13.07 -6.20 45.69
CA LEU A 107 13.84 -5.39 44.74
C LEU A 107 14.92 -4.55 45.45
N LEU A 108 15.83 -4.01 44.62
CA LEU A 108 16.66 -2.77 44.72
C LEU A 108 18.09 -2.90 45.31
N PRO A 109 18.98 -1.89 45.13
CA PRO A 109 19.46 -1.24 43.90
C PRO A 109 21.02 -1.03 43.92
N LEU A 110 21.66 -0.64 42.79
CA LEU A 110 22.62 0.49 42.69
C LEU A 110 23.51 0.49 41.43
N ARG A 111 23.58 1.71 40.87
CA ARG A 111 24.54 2.30 39.93
C ARG A 111 25.99 1.78 40.00
N ARG A 112 26.60 1.58 38.82
CA ARG A 112 27.97 2.07 38.56
C ARG A 112 28.27 2.26 37.06
N ARG A 113 28.55 3.53 36.76
CA ARG A 113 29.30 4.22 35.68
C ARG A 113 29.93 3.41 34.52
N LEU A 114 29.73 3.97 33.33
CA LEU A 114 30.37 3.83 32.00
C LEU A 114 31.90 3.58 32.01
N PRO A 115 32.49 3.02 30.92
CA PRO A 115 32.92 3.93 29.85
C PRO A 115 32.76 3.43 28.40
N LEU A 116 32.61 4.44 27.53
CA LEU A 116 32.67 4.48 26.07
C LEU A 116 34.08 4.11 25.55
N PRO A 117 34.25 3.40 24.41
CA PRO A 117 35.53 3.35 23.70
C PRO A 117 35.57 4.36 22.53
N THR A 118 36.58 5.22 22.57
CA THR A 118 37.05 6.11 21.48
C THR A 118 37.88 5.32 20.43
N PRO A 119 38.07 5.86 19.20
CA PRO A 119 38.69 5.14 18.08
C PRO A 119 40.22 5.32 18.01
N PRO A 120 40.99 4.33 17.52
CA PRO A 120 42.37 4.52 17.05
C PRO A 120 42.50 4.43 15.51
N PRO A 121 43.66 4.80 14.93
CA PRO A 121 43.73 5.61 13.72
C PRO A 121 43.83 4.85 12.40
N ARG A 122 43.56 5.60 11.33
CA ARG A 122 43.78 5.25 9.92
C ARG A 122 45.25 4.88 9.67
N GLN A 123 45.49 3.66 9.17
CA GLN A 123 46.54 3.43 8.18
C GLN A 123 46.04 2.53 7.06
N ALA A 124 46.16 3.05 5.84
CA ALA A 124 45.82 2.40 4.60
C ALA A 124 46.82 1.27 4.29
N ARG A 125 46.33 0.14 3.76
CA ARG A 125 46.69 -0.35 2.41
C ARG A 125 46.12 -1.74 2.10
N ARG A 126 45.82 -1.90 0.80
CA ARG A 126 45.72 -3.14 0.01
C ARG A 126 44.41 -3.94 0.09
N ARG A 127 43.48 -3.48 -0.77
CA ARG A 127 42.71 -4.26 -1.74
C ARG A 127 42.92 -5.80 -1.66
N ARG A 128 41.91 -6.50 -1.16
CA ARG A 128 41.59 -7.86 -1.62
C ARG A 128 40.13 -7.86 -2.08
N ARG A 129 39.96 -7.79 -3.40
CA ARG A 129 38.69 -8.06 -4.09
C ARG A 129 38.45 -9.57 -4.01
N SER A 130 37.31 -9.96 -3.45
CA SER A 130 36.73 -11.30 -3.62
C SER A 130 35.43 -11.17 -4.41
N PRO A 131 35.11 -12.15 -5.29
CA PRO A 131 34.36 -11.91 -6.52
C PRO A 131 32.83 -12.00 -6.35
N PRO A 132 32.06 -11.45 -7.32
CA PRO A 132 30.60 -11.57 -7.33
C PRO A 132 30.18 -12.99 -7.72
N ARG A 133 29.35 -13.63 -6.89
CA ARG A 133 28.69 -14.90 -7.23
C ARG A 133 27.65 -14.65 -8.34
N ARG A 134 28.08 -14.86 -9.58
CA ARG A 134 27.21 -15.11 -10.73
C ARG A 134 26.93 -16.61 -10.83
N ARG A 135 25.71 -16.94 -11.29
CA ARG A 135 25.13 -18.24 -11.73
C ARG A 135 24.43 -18.99 -10.58
N LEU A 136 23.16 -19.42 -10.69
CA LEU A 136 22.35 -19.74 -11.87
C LEU A 136 21.00 -19.00 -11.87
N ARG A 137 20.80 -18.10 -12.83
CA ARG A 137 19.49 -17.99 -13.50
C ARG A 137 19.33 -19.24 -14.35
N ARG A 138 18.81 -20.31 -13.75
CA ARG A 138 18.35 -21.47 -14.51
C ARG A 138 16.97 -21.11 -15.06
N ARG A 139 16.90 -21.12 -16.38
CA ARG A 139 15.73 -20.84 -17.22
C ARG A 139 14.45 -21.49 -16.65
N LEU A 140 13.59 -20.69 -16.02
CA LEU A 140 12.14 -20.91 -16.11
C LEU A 140 11.66 -20.06 -17.29
N ARG A 141 11.96 -20.56 -18.49
CA ARG A 141 11.16 -20.25 -19.67
C ARG A 141 9.78 -20.82 -19.33
N PRO A 142 8.70 -20.01 -19.25
CA PRO A 142 7.39 -20.62 -19.19
C PRO A 142 7.25 -21.49 -20.45
N PRO A 143 6.76 -22.74 -20.36
CA PRO A 143 6.44 -23.48 -21.58
C PRO A 143 5.48 -22.60 -22.40
N PRO A 144 5.53 -22.64 -23.75
CA PRO A 144 4.45 -22.04 -24.52
C PRO A 144 3.19 -22.75 -24.06
N SER A 145 2.37 -22.03 -23.29
CA SER A 145 1.03 -22.44 -22.95
C SER A 145 0.33 -22.55 -24.30
N ARG A 146 0.25 -23.79 -24.80
CA ARG A 146 -0.67 -24.14 -25.88
C ARG A 146 -1.96 -23.43 -25.52
N ARG A 147 -2.36 -22.48 -26.37
CA ARG A 147 -3.64 -21.81 -26.31
C ARG A 147 -4.73 -22.87 -26.41
N ARG A 148 -5.02 -23.57 -25.32
CA ARG A 148 -6.34 -24.11 -25.09
C ARG A 148 -7.19 -22.87 -24.88
N ARG A 149 -7.83 -22.45 -25.98
CA ARG A 149 -9.07 -21.70 -25.94
C ARG A 149 -10.01 -22.46 -25.00
N ARG A 150 -9.94 -22.17 -23.69
CA ARG A 150 -11.09 -22.35 -22.82
C ARG A 150 -12.04 -21.20 -23.15
N ARG A 151 -12.75 -21.37 -24.27
CA ARG A 151 -14.08 -20.81 -24.42
C ARG A 151 -14.93 -21.46 -23.34
N GLY A 152 -15.48 -20.67 -22.43
CA GLY A 152 -16.48 -21.11 -21.46
C GLY A 152 -16.19 -20.68 -20.01
N ARG A 153 -17.08 -19.82 -19.49
CA ARG A 153 -17.20 -19.31 -18.10
C ARG A 153 -16.23 -18.22 -17.65
N GLY A 154 -16.43 -17.00 -18.17
CA GLY A 154 -15.71 -15.78 -17.77
C GLY A 154 -16.28 -15.00 -16.59
N GLY A 155 -17.34 -15.47 -15.89
CA GLY A 155 -18.02 -14.64 -14.87
C GLY A 155 -17.51 -14.78 -13.42
N GLY A 156 -16.92 -15.91 -13.03
CA GLY A 156 -16.54 -16.17 -11.64
C GLY A 156 -15.19 -15.58 -11.23
N GLY A 157 -14.19 -15.67 -12.12
CA GLY A 157 -12.83 -15.19 -11.85
C GLY A 157 -12.73 -13.66 -11.80
N GLU A 158 -13.60 -12.95 -12.51
CA GLU A 158 -13.65 -11.48 -12.48
C GLU A 158 -14.22 -10.97 -11.15
N LYS A 159 -15.32 -11.56 -10.69
CA LYS A 159 -15.89 -11.26 -9.37
C LYS A 159 -14.91 -11.57 -8.23
N LEU A 160 -14.20 -12.70 -8.32
CA LEU A 160 -13.19 -13.06 -7.33
C LEU A 160 -12.02 -12.07 -7.30
N ARG A 161 -11.58 -11.57 -8.47
CA ARG A 161 -10.55 -10.53 -8.55
C ARG A 161 -11.02 -9.21 -7.96
N ASP A 162 -12.25 -8.79 -8.26
CA ASP A 162 -12.82 -7.57 -7.70
C ASP A 162 -12.91 -7.64 -6.17
N LEU A 163 -13.38 -8.77 -5.63
CA LEU A 163 -13.39 -9.01 -4.18
C LEU A 163 -11.99 -8.97 -3.57
N ALA A 164 -11.00 -9.60 -4.22
CA ALA A 164 -9.62 -9.56 -3.76
C ALA A 164 -9.04 -8.14 -3.78
N LEU A 165 -9.33 -7.35 -4.81
CA LEU A 165 -8.90 -5.94 -4.90
C LEU A 165 -9.56 -5.07 -3.83
N ARG A 166 -10.84 -5.31 -3.51
CA ARG A 166 -11.51 -4.61 -2.40
C ARG A 166 -10.91 -4.97 -1.04
N ALA A 167 -10.58 -6.25 -0.84
CA ALA A 167 -9.88 -6.68 0.37
C ALA A 167 -8.50 -6.02 0.49
N LEU A 168 -7.73 -5.96 -0.60
CA LEU A 168 -6.45 -5.25 -0.64
C LEU A 168 -6.61 -3.75 -0.35
N LEU A 169 -7.69 -3.12 -0.84
CA LEU A 169 -8.01 -1.73 -0.53
C LEU A 169 -8.29 -1.55 0.96
N HIS A 170 -9.11 -2.41 1.57
CA HIS A 170 -9.40 -2.32 2.99
C HIS A 170 -8.12 -2.49 3.83
N LEU A 171 -7.27 -3.44 3.48
CA LEU A 171 -5.97 -3.63 4.14
C LEU A 171 -5.05 -2.41 3.97
N SER A 172 -5.10 -1.71 2.83
CA SER A 172 -4.33 -0.48 2.64
C SER A 172 -4.88 0.71 3.45
N LEU A 173 -6.04 0.58 4.07
CA LEU A 173 -6.62 1.59 4.96
C LEU A 173 -6.26 1.36 6.43
N ASP A 174 -5.71 0.19 6.80
CA ASP A 174 -5.36 -0.17 8.18
C ASP A 174 -4.16 0.59 8.76
N GLY A 175 -3.50 1.43 7.96
CA GLY A 175 -2.41 2.31 8.36
C GLY A 175 -1.20 2.27 7.42
N ASP A 176 -0.18 3.08 7.72
CA ASP A 176 1.02 3.18 6.88
C ASP A 176 1.86 1.90 6.90
N ASP A 177 1.97 1.23 8.05
CA ASP A 177 2.70 -0.05 8.17
C ASP A 177 2.09 -1.13 7.26
N ALA A 178 0.76 -1.19 7.18
CA ALA A 178 0.05 -2.10 6.29
C ALA A 178 0.33 -1.77 4.82
N ARG A 179 0.32 -0.48 4.45
CA ARG A 179 0.66 -0.03 3.07
C ARG A 179 2.07 -0.45 2.67
N VAL A 180 3.04 -0.27 3.56
CA VAL A 180 4.43 -0.67 3.31
C VAL A 180 4.56 -2.19 3.21
N GLY A 181 3.92 -2.92 4.13
CA GLY A 181 3.89 -4.38 4.13
C GLY A 181 3.30 -4.97 2.85
N LEU A 182 2.16 -4.45 2.38
CA LEU A 182 1.52 -4.88 1.14
C LEU A 182 2.43 -4.70 -0.09
N VAL A 183 3.16 -3.58 -0.16
CA VAL A 183 4.12 -3.34 -1.24
C VAL A 183 5.30 -4.30 -1.17
N ALA A 184 5.81 -4.58 0.04
CA ALA A 184 6.89 -5.54 0.28
C ALA A 184 6.50 -6.99 -0.09
N GLU A 185 5.25 -7.38 0.17
CA GLU A 185 4.65 -8.67 -0.20
C GLU A 185 4.38 -8.82 -1.70
N GLY A 186 4.64 -7.79 -2.51
CA GLY A 186 4.49 -7.84 -3.96
C GLY A 186 3.08 -7.53 -4.47
N ALA A 187 2.24 -6.83 -3.68
CA ALA A 187 0.91 -6.42 -4.12
C ALA A 187 0.95 -5.60 -5.44
N VAL A 188 2.03 -4.86 -5.69
CA VAL A 188 2.21 -4.03 -6.88
C VAL A 188 2.14 -4.86 -8.18
N ASP A 189 2.65 -6.08 -8.19
CA ASP A 189 2.62 -6.95 -9.38
C ASP A 189 1.19 -7.34 -9.74
N ALA A 190 0.40 -7.71 -8.72
CA ALA A 190 -1.00 -8.09 -8.85
C ALA A 190 -1.86 -6.89 -9.28
N LEU A 191 -1.65 -5.73 -8.65
CA LEU A 191 -2.34 -4.48 -9.00
C LEU A 191 -2.00 -4.03 -10.41
N ALA A 192 -0.72 -4.05 -10.79
CA ALA A 192 -0.29 -3.72 -12.13
C ALA A 192 -0.94 -4.66 -13.17
N ALA A 193 -1.08 -5.95 -12.88
CA ALA A 193 -1.79 -6.88 -13.76
C ALA A 193 -3.29 -6.56 -13.85
N ALA A 194 -3.91 -6.16 -12.74
CA ALA A 194 -5.32 -5.79 -12.67
C ALA A 194 -5.67 -4.49 -13.41
N LEU A 195 -4.71 -3.58 -13.62
CA LEU A 195 -4.90 -2.39 -14.47
C LEU A 195 -5.26 -2.72 -15.93
N ALA A 196 -4.95 -3.92 -16.42
CA ALA A 196 -5.35 -4.35 -17.76
C ALA A 196 -6.76 -4.97 -17.81
N SER A 197 -7.42 -5.12 -16.66
CA SER A 197 -8.69 -5.81 -16.50
C SER A 197 -9.88 -4.82 -16.47
N PRO A 198 -11.14 -5.28 -16.44
CA PRO A 198 -12.30 -4.40 -16.21
C PRO A 198 -12.36 -3.83 -14.78
N SER A 199 -11.61 -4.40 -13.85
CA SER A 199 -11.43 -3.90 -12.47
C SER A 199 -10.35 -2.81 -12.37
N ALA A 200 -9.96 -2.19 -13.49
CA ALA A 200 -8.83 -1.28 -13.56
C ALA A 200 -8.99 -0.05 -12.68
N ALA A 201 -10.22 0.49 -12.56
CA ALA A 201 -10.50 1.63 -11.68
C ALA A 201 -10.14 1.31 -10.23
N LEU A 202 -10.59 0.16 -9.71
CA LEU A 202 -10.31 -0.26 -8.34
C LEU A 202 -8.81 -0.56 -8.11
N ALA A 203 -8.15 -1.14 -9.11
CA ALA A 203 -6.70 -1.35 -9.09
C ALA A 203 -5.91 -0.02 -9.09
N ALA A 204 -6.40 1.01 -9.78
CA ALA A 204 -5.81 2.34 -9.74
C ALA A 204 -6.04 3.00 -8.37
N THR A 205 -7.25 2.92 -7.80
CA THR A 205 -7.56 3.47 -6.47
C THR A 205 -6.71 2.82 -5.36
N THR A 206 -6.52 1.50 -5.41
CA THR A 206 -5.63 0.79 -4.46
C THR A 206 -4.17 1.22 -4.62
N LEU A 207 -3.67 1.37 -5.84
CA LEU A 207 -2.34 1.91 -6.08
C LEU A 207 -2.19 3.34 -5.53
N THR A 208 -3.21 4.19 -5.69
CA THR A 208 -3.22 5.54 -5.09
C THR A 208 -3.12 5.45 -3.57
N SER A 209 -3.93 4.59 -2.92
CA SER A 209 -3.90 4.41 -1.47
C SER A 209 -2.54 3.95 -0.96
N LEU A 210 -1.88 3.00 -1.66
CA LEU A 210 -0.53 2.57 -1.32
C LEU A 210 0.52 3.67 -1.55
N ALA A 211 0.32 4.49 -2.57
CA ALA A 211 1.22 5.58 -2.95
C ALA A 211 1.14 6.79 -2.00
N VAL A 212 0.14 6.90 -1.11
CA VAL A 212 0.10 7.95 -0.08
C VAL A 212 1.38 7.95 0.78
N VAL A 213 1.98 6.78 1.01
CA VAL A 213 3.25 6.63 1.72
C VAL A 213 4.42 6.90 0.78
N GLU A 214 5.26 7.88 1.11
CA GLU A 214 6.42 8.30 0.31
C GLU A 214 7.37 7.13 -0.05
N VAL A 215 7.64 6.23 0.91
CA VAL A 215 8.53 5.07 0.72
C VAL A 215 8.02 4.14 -0.40
N ASN A 216 6.70 4.06 -0.59
CA ASN A 216 6.09 3.22 -1.60
C ASN A 216 6.15 3.85 -2.99
N LYS A 217 6.14 5.19 -3.11
CA LYS A 217 6.09 5.90 -4.40
C LYS A 217 7.25 5.49 -5.31
N CYS A 218 8.46 5.39 -4.76
CA CYS A 218 9.64 4.99 -5.54
C CYS A 218 9.50 3.55 -6.06
N THR A 219 9.07 2.61 -5.21
CA THR A 219 8.91 1.18 -5.53
C THR A 219 7.79 0.94 -6.53
N ILE A 220 6.61 1.52 -6.30
CA ILE A 220 5.47 1.42 -7.20
C ILE A 220 5.82 2.02 -8.57
N GLY A 221 6.44 3.19 -8.59
CA GLY A 221 6.84 3.82 -9.85
C GLY A 221 7.98 3.09 -10.55
N ALA A 222 8.86 2.39 -9.84
CA ALA A 222 9.95 1.60 -10.42
C ALA A 222 9.44 0.33 -11.09
N HIS A 223 8.24 -0.13 -10.74
CA HIS A 223 7.64 -1.29 -11.35
C HIS A 223 7.38 -1.05 -12.86
N PRO A 224 7.89 -1.94 -13.74
CA PRO A 224 7.98 -1.68 -15.18
C PRO A 224 6.63 -1.51 -15.88
N ALA A 225 5.54 -2.01 -15.28
CA ALA A 225 4.21 -1.94 -15.86
C ALA A 225 3.25 -0.98 -15.14
N ALA A 226 3.60 -0.42 -13.98
CA ALA A 226 2.65 0.39 -13.20
C ALA A 226 2.31 1.69 -13.94
N ILE A 227 3.29 2.57 -14.13
CA ILE A 227 3.11 3.85 -14.82
C ILE A 227 2.66 3.67 -16.29
N PRO A 228 3.24 2.75 -17.09
CA PRO A 228 2.78 2.55 -18.47
C PRO A 228 1.33 2.07 -18.58
N ARG A 229 0.85 1.23 -17.66
CA ARG A 229 -0.56 0.79 -17.69
C ARG A 229 -1.50 1.89 -17.24
N LEU A 230 -1.12 2.72 -16.25
CA LEU A 230 -1.89 3.91 -15.88
C LEU A 230 -1.99 4.89 -17.07
N ALA A 231 -0.89 5.12 -17.79
CA ALA A 231 -0.91 5.94 -19.00
C ALA A 231 -1.82 5.35 -20.10
N ALA A 232 -1.83 4.03 -20.27
CA ALA A 232 -2.72 3.36 -21.20
C ALA A 232 -4.20 3.46 -20.81
N LEU A 233 -4.53 3.51 -19.50
CA LEU A 233 -5.90 3.72 -19.04
C LEU A 233 -6.47 5.07 -19.43
N LEU A 234 -5.63 6.12 -19.49
CA LEU A 234 -6.05 7.45 -19.96
C LEU A 234 -6.60 7.45 -21.39
N LEU A 235 -6.21 6.46 -22.21
CA LEU A 235 -6.63 6.30 -23.61
C LEU A 235 -7.88 5.42 -23.78
N ARG A 236 -8.37 4.76 -22.72
CA ARG A 236 -9.54 3.89 -22.83
C ARG A 236 -10.79 4.68 -23.21
N ARG A 237 -11.67 4.02 -23.97
CA ARG A 237 -12.97 4.53 -24.43
C ARG A 237 -14.07 3.52 -24.10
N GLY A 238 -15.28 3.98 -23.82
CA GLY A 238 -16.44 3.15 -23.47
C GLY A 238 -17.16 3.62 -22.20
N ALA A 239 -18.27 2.97 -21.84
CA ALA A 239 -19.15 3.39 -20.73
C ALA A 239 -18.45 3.43 -19.36
N GLY A 240 -17.45 2.58 -19.11
CA GLY A 240 -16.65 2.58 -17.87
C GLY A 240 -15.39 3.47 -17.92
N ALA A 241 -15.01 3.96 -19.10
CA ALA A 241 -13.76 4.66 -19.31
C ALA A 241 -13.64 6.01 -18.55
N PRO A 242 -14.70 6.82 -18.35
CA PRO A 242 -14.57 8.06 -17.58
C PRO A 242 -14.05 7.83 -16.15
N ARG A 243 -14.57 6.80 -15.47
CA ARG A 243 -14.14 6.43 -14.12
C ARG A 243 -12.70 5.94 -14.13
N GLU A 244 -12.34 5.03 -15.02
CA GLU A 244 -10.98 4.50 -15.13
C GLU A 244 -9.94 5.59 -15.42
N ARG A 245 -10.26 6.55 -16.31
CA ARG A 245 -9.38 7.68 -16.64
C ARG A 245 -9.17 8.61 -15.45
N ARG A 246 -10.23 8.89 -14.69
CA ARG A 246 -10.15 9.71 -13.46
C ARG A 246 -9.25 9.06 -12.43
N GLU A 247 -9.49 7.78 -12.11
CA GLU A 247 -8.67 7.04 -11.14
C GLU A 247 -7.21 6.91 -11.59
N ALA A 248 -6.97 6.72 -12.90
CA ALA A 248 -5.63 6.68 -13.45
C ALA A 248 -4.90 8.02 -13.32
N ALA A 249 -5.58 9.15 -13.57
CA ALA A 249 -5.01 10.48 -13.40
C ALA A 249 -4.67 10.74 -11.92
N THR A 250 -5.55 10.37 -10.98
CA THR A 250 -5.29 10.50 -9.53
C THR A 250 -4.11 9.64 -9.09
N ALA A 251 -4.01 8.40 -9.56
CA ALA A 251 -2.87 7.53 -9.25
C ALA A 251 -1.55 8.11 -9.81
N LEU A 252 -1.58 8.66 -11.02
CA LEU A 252 -0.41 9.32 -11.61
C LEU A 252 0.00 10.57 -10.85
N TYR A 253 -0.97 11.38 -10.38
CA TYR A 253 -0.70 12.55 -9.54
C TYR A 253 0.04 12.17 -8.27
N GLU A 254 -0.48 11.19 -7.52
CA GLU A 254 0.14 10.77 -6.26
C GLU A 254 1.54 10.19 -6.46
N LEU A 255 1.74 9.40 -7.52
CA LEU A 255 3.05 8.85 -7.86
C LEU A 255 4.04 9.92 -8.35
N CYS A 256 3.58 10.93 -9.09
CA CYS A 256 4.42 11.99 -9.65
C CYS A 256 4.81 13.06 -8.64
N LYS A 257 4.25 13.06 -7.42
CA LYS A 257 4.83 13.82 -6.31
C LYS A 257 6.31 13.45 -6.10
N PHE A 258 6.66 12.18 -6.30
CA PHE A 258 8.04 11.70 -6.32
C PHE A 258 8.77 12.05 -7.64
N PRO A 259 9.89 12.81 -7.62
CA PRO A 259 10.52 13.36 -8.82
C PRO A 259 10.90 12.35 -9.91
N GLU A 260 11.47 11.20 -9.56
CA GLU A 260 11.89 10.18 -10.52
C GLU A 260 10.70 9.59 -11.29
N ASN A 261 9.53 9.54 -10.69
CA ASN A 261 8.33 8.99 -11.32
C ASN A 261 7.81 9.90 -12.42
N ARG A 262 8.02 11.21 -12.31
CA ARG A 262 7.66 12.17 -13.36
C ARG A 262 8.42 11.86 -14.66
N ARG A 263 9.73 11.54 -14.57
CA ARG A 263 10.54 11.10 -15.72
C ARG A 263 10.03 9.78 -16.30
N ARG A 264 9.63 8.83 -15.44
CA ARG A 264 9.05 7.55 -15.85
C ARG A 264 7.70 7.74 -16.56
N ALA A 265 6.86 8.68 -16.11
CA ALA A 265 5.59 9.04 -16.75
C ALA A 265 5.79 9.64 -18.14
N VAL A 266 6.78 10.52 -18.31
CA VAL A 266 7.15 11.06 -19.63
C VAL A 266 7.61 9.95 -20.57
N ARG A 267 8.52 9.07 -20.12
CA ARG A 267 9.01 7.94 -20.92
C ARG A 267 7.92 6.93 -21.26
N ALA A 268 6.93 6.78 -20.39
CA ALA A 268 5.75 5.95 -20.63
C ALA A 268 4.75 6.57 -21.62
N GLY A 269 4.98 7.81 -22.08
CA GLY A 269 4.09 8.49 -23.02
C GLY A 269 2.78 8.98 -22.39
N ALA A 270 2.78 9.31 -21.09
CA ALA A 270 1.58 9.78 -20.39
C ALA A 270 1.16 11.21 -20.80
N VAL A 271 2.09 12.03 -21.32
CA VAL A 271 1.85 13.46 -21.59
C VAL A 271 0.75 13.69 -22.64
N PRO A 272 0.77 13.11 -23.85
CA PRO A 272 -0.28 13.37 -24.84
C PRO A 272 -1.69 12.98 -24.36
N PRO A 273 -1.91 11.80 -23.73
CA PRO A 273 -3.20 11.47 -23.12
C PRO A 273 -3.64 12.46 -22.03
N LEU A 274 -2.72 12.91 -21.17
CA LEU A 274 -3.02 13.89 -20.12
C LEU A 274 -3.41 15.25 -20.71
N VAL A 275 -2.73 15.72 -21.75
CA VAL A 275 -3.07 16.96 -22.48
C VAL A 275 -4.48 16.89 -23.05
N ALA A 276 -4.83 15.78 -23.70
CA ALA A 276 -6.18 15.59 -24.23
C ALA A 276 -7.23 15.50 -23.11
N PHE A 277 -6.90 14.91 -21.97
CA PHE A 277 -7.80 14.79 -20.83
C PHE A 277 -7.98 16.13 -20.09
N ALA A 278 -6.93 16.94 -20.01
CA ALA A 278 -6.98 18.31 -19.49
C ALA A 278 -7.83 19.22 -20.40
N ALA A 279 -7.66 19.13 -21.72
CA ALA A 279 -8.49 19.87 -22.68
C ALA A 279 -9.98 19.49 -22.63
N ALA A 280 -10.30 18.28 -22.13
CA ALA A 280 -11.66 17.85 -21.85
C ALA A 280 -12.21 18.35 -20.49
N GLY A 281 -11.48 19.20 -19.77
CA GLY A 281 -11.89 19.80 -18.50
C GLY A 281 -11.46 19.04 -17.24
N SER A 282 -10.46 18.15 -17.31
CA SER A 282 -9.98 17.44 -16.11
C SER A 282 -8.90 18.22 -15.35
N GLU A 283 -9.25 18.79 -14.19
CA GLU A 283 -8.32 19.45 -13.26
C GLU A 283 -7.14 18.57 -12.88
N ARG A 284 -7.41 17.31 -12.48
CA ARG A 284 -6.37 16.35 -12.12
C ARG A 284 -5.36 16.10 -13.24
N ALA A 285 -5.76 16.18 -14.49
CA ALA A 285 -4.82 16.05 -15.60
C ALA A 285 -3.88 17.27 -15.69
N VAL A 286 -4.38 18.46 -15.38
CA VAL A 286 -3.60 19.70 -15.32
C VAL A 286 -2.58 19.63 -14.19
N GLU A 287 -2.99 19.20 -13.00
CA GLU A 287 -2.08 19.03 -11.85
C GLU A 287 -0.92 18.07 -12.18
N VAL A 288 -1.22 16.93 -12.80
CA VAL A 288 -0.18 15.96 -13.22
C VAL A 288 0.77 16.58 -14.25
N LEU A 289 0.24 17.33 -15.21
CA LEU A 289 1.06 18.06 -16.18
C LEU A 289 1.93 19.14 -15.51
N GLY A 290 1.41 19.82 -14.49
CA GLY A 290 2.15 20.72 -13.62
C GLY A 290 3.35 20.04 -12.97
N LEU A 291 3.12 18.90 -12.32
CA LEU A 291 4.20 18.09 -11.71
C LEU A 291 5.23 17.63 -12.74
N ILE A 292 4.78 17.20 -13.93
CA ILE A 292 5.68 16.77 -15.01
C ILE A 292 6.50 17.95 -15.57
N ALA A 293 5.91 19.15 -15.69
CA ALA A 293 6.61 20.35 -16.12
C ALA A 293 7.75 20.72 -15.17
N LYS A 294 7.64 20.37 -13.87
CA LYS A 294 8.74 20.52 -12.90
C LYS A 294 9.96 19.62 -13.17
N CYS A 295 9.96 18.82 -14.24
CA CYS A 295 11.10 17.97 -14.60
C CYS A 295 12.11 18.67 -15.51
N GLN A 296 13.30 18.93 -14.97
CA GLN A 296 14.45 19.43 -15.73
C GLN A 296 14.93 18.50 -16.86
N GLU A 297 14.53 17.22 -16.87
CA GLU A 297 14.93 16.21 -17.88
C GLU A 297 13.74 15.61 -18.66
N GLY A 298 12.64 16.34 -18.80
CA GLY A 298 11.52 15.92 -19.66
C GLY A 298 11.91 15.87 -21.14
N SER A 299 11.25 15.01 -21.94
CA SER A 299 11.33 15.10 -23.42
C SER A 299 10.93 16.52 -23.84
N PRO A 300 11.67 17.20 -24.74
CA PRO A 300 11.42 18.60 -25.08
C PRO A 300 9.98 18.84 -25.56
N ARG A 301 9.40 17.88 -26.29
CA ARG A 301 8.00 17.94 -26.73
C ARG A 301 6.99 17.81 -25.58
N GLY A 302 7.33 17.01 -24.57
CA GLY A 302 6.48 16.84 -23.39
C GLY A 302 6.45 18.09 -22.52
N VAL A 303 7.61 18.73 -22.33
CA VAL A 303 7.74 20.00 -21.61
C VAL A 303 7.05 21.13 -22.39
N GLU A 304 7.26 21.20 -23.71
CA GLU A 304 6.61 22.18 -24.59
C GLU A 304 5.08 22.12 -24.48
N ASN A 305 4.51 20.90 -24.55
CA ASN A 305 3.07 20.70 -24.46
C ASN A 305 2.52 20.94 -23.05
N ALA A 306 3.25 20.55 -22.01
CA ALA A 306 2.83 20.80 -20.63
C ALA A 306 2.79 22.30 -20.31
N LEU A 307 3.82 23.05 -20.70
CA LEU A 307 3.86 24.51 -20.56
C LEU A 307 2.75 25.19 -21.36
N LEU A 308 2.46 24.70 -22.58
CA LEU A 308 1.37 25.23 -23.40
C LEU A 308 0.01 25.03 -22.74
N VAL A 309 -0.26 23.81 -22.24
CA VAL A 309 -1.53 23.52 -21.55
C VAL A 309 -1.64 24.30 -20.27
N LEU A 310 -0.58 24.38 -19.46
CA LEU A 310 -0.58 25.21 -18.25
C LEU A 310 -0.88 26.66 -18.58
N ASN A 311 -0.26 27.24 -19.62
CA ASN A 311 -0.55 28.61 -20.03
C ASN A 311 -2.01 28.77 -20.46
N LEU A 312 -2.52 27.86 -21.28
CA LEU A 312 -3.91 27.89 -21.70
C LEU A 312 -4.86 27.80 -20.50
N VAL A 313 -4.68 26.82 -19.62
CA VAL A 313 -5.56 26.63 -18.45
C VAL A 313 -5.50 27.85 -17.52
N CYS A 314 -4.30 28.37 -17.23
CA CYS A 314 -4.14 29.56 -16.40
C CYS A 314 -4.70 30.83 -17.07
N SER A 315 -4.78 30.87 -18.41
CA SER A 315 -5.39 31.99 -19.14
C SER A 315 -6.92 31.93 -19.15
N TYR A 316 -7.51 30.75 -18.92
CA TYR A 316 -8.97 30.54 -18.91
C TYR A 316 -9.57 30.43 -17.51
N SER A 317 -8.78 30.11 -16.49
CA SER A 317 -9.22 29.95 -15.10
C SER A 317 -8.24 30.63 -14.15
N GLU A 318 -8.75 31.64 -13.43
CA GLU A 318 -7.97 32.39 -12.44
C GLU A 318 -7.65 31.53 -11.21
N GLU A 319 -8.56 30.65 -10.81
CA GLU A 319 -8.39 29.70 -9.71
C GLU A 319 -7.24 28.72 -9.98
N MET A 320 -7.21 28.14 -11.18
CA MET A 320 -6.10 27.27 -11.62
C MET A 320 -4.78 28.05 -11.76
N ALA A 321 -4.83 29.34 -12.09
CA ALA A 321 -3.64 30.19 -12.15
C ALA A 321 -3.08 30.48 -10.75
N ALA A 322 -3.95 30.73 -9.76
CA ALA A 322 -3.56 30.91 -8.36
C ALA A 322 -2.92 29.64 -7.79
N GLU A 323 -3.54 28.47 -7.99
CA GLU A 323 -2.99 27.19 -7.55
C GLU A 323 -1.65 26.89 -8.24
N ALA A 324 -1.52 27.21 -9.54
CA ALA A 324 -0.25 27.08 -10.25
C ALA A 324 0.85 28.01 -9.66
N ILE A 325 0.50 29.21 -9.21
CA ILE A 325 1.44 30.14 -8.54
C ILE A 325 1.88 29.56 -7.19
N GLU A 326 0.95 29.09 -6.35
CA GLU A 326 1.27 28.45 -5.07
C GLU A 326 2.17 27.22 -5.24
N GLU A 327 1.92 26.44 -6.28
CA GLU A 327 2.75 25.30 -6.67
C GLU A 327 4.10 25.72 -7.28
N GLY A 328 4.41 27.01 -7.40
CA GLY A 328 5.71 27.49 -7.89
C GLY A 328 5.90 27.36 -9.40
N ALA A 329 4.84 27.51 -10.21
CA ALA A 329 4.92 27.41 -11.67
C ALA A 329 5.82 28.48 -12.32
N LEU A 330 6.01 29.64 -11.67
CA LEU A 330 6.94 30.68 -12.13
C LEU A 330 8.40 30.22 -12.10
N ASP A 331 8.79 29.51 -11.05
CA ASP A 331 10.14 28.94 -10.91
C ASP A 331 10.43 27.89 -11.98
N LEU A 332 9.40 27.29 -12.57
CA LEU A 332 9.53 26.35 -13.68
C LEU A 332 9.88 27.04 -14.99
N CYS A 333 9.49 28.30 -15.16
CA CYS A 333 9.74 29.06 -16.38
C CYS A 333 11.19 29.56 -16.44
N LEU A 334 11.80 29.88 -15.29
CA LEU A 334 13.14 30.48 -15.21
C LEU A 334 14.25 29.66 -15.90
N PRO A 335 14.38 28.33 -15.68
CA PRO A 335 15.41 27.52 -16.34
C PRO A 335 15.23 27.47 -17.86
N HIS A 336 14.00 27.47 -18.35
CA HIS A 336 13.68 27.40 -19.78
C HIS A 336 13.84 28.73 -20.51
N LEU A 337 13.79 29.85 -19.78
CA LEU A 337 14.11 31.18 -20.28
C LEU A 337 15.63 31.41 -20.29
N ALA A 338 16.36 30.88 -19.31
CA ALA A 338 17.81 31.01 -19.21
C ALA A 338 18.57 30.10 -20.18
N GLU A 339 18.14 28.84 -20.33
CA GLU A 339 18.72 27.89 -21.28
C GLU A 339 17.88 27.82 -22.57
N ALA A 340 18.11 28.77 -23.48
CA ALA A 340 17.41 28.87 -24.77
C ALA A 340 17.78 27.74 -25.78
N ARG A 341 17.72 26.48 -25.37
CA ARG A 341 17.99 25.31 -26.23
C ARG A 341 16.84 24.97 -27.17
N ASN A 342 15.61 25.39 -26.86
CA ASN A 342 14.42 25.16 -27.69
C ASN A 342 13.51 26.40 -27.70
N GLY A 343 13.47 27.11 -28.83
CA GLY A 343 12.73 28.37 -28.98
C GLY A 343 11.22 28.25 -28.75
N LYS A 344 10.61 27.08 -28.97
CA LYS A 344 9.17 26.87 -28.69
C LYS A 344 8.89 26.74 -27.20
N ILE A 345 9.74 26.03 -26.47
CA ILE A 345 9.65 25.90 -25.01
C ILE A 345 9.85 27.27 -24.36
N ALA A 346 10.86 28.02 -24.78
CA ALA A 346 11.11 29.38 -24.27
C ALA A 346 9.93 30.32 -24.53
N LYS A 347 9.31 30.25 -25.72
CA LYS A 347 8.11 31.04 -26.04
C LYS A 347 6.91 30.66 -25.16
N ASN A 348 6.67 29.37 -24.95
CA ASN A 348 5.56 28.90 -24.10
C ASN A 348 5.81 29.24 -22.61
N ALA A 349 7.06 29.11 -22.14
CA ALA A 349 7.47 29.50 -20.78
C ALA A 349 7.32 31.01 -20.57
N SER A 350 7.72 31.84 -21.54
CA SER A 350 7.51 33.29 -21.49
C SER A 350 6.03 33.65 -21.46
N GLY A 351 5.21 32.97 -22.27
CA GLY A 351 3.76 33.17 -22.27
C GLY A 351 3.13 32.83 -20.92
N LEU A 352 3.46 31.67 -20.36
CA LEU A 352 3.00 31.27 -19.03
C LEU A 352 3.45 32.26 -17.95
N ALA A 353 4.72 32.64 -17.93
CA ALA A 353 5.26 33.56 -16.93
C ALA A 353 4.55 34.93 -16.97
N GLN A 354 4.26 35.46 -18.17
CA GLN A 354 3.50 36.71 -18.33
C GLN A 354 2.06 36.58 -17.83
N THR A 355 1.40 35.46 -18.14
CA THR A 355 0.04 35.18 -17.64
C THR A 355 0.02 35.14 -16.11
N LEU A 356 0.92 34.38 -15.49
CA LEU A 356 0.99 34.24 -14.03
C LEU A 356 1.38 35.56 -13.33
N GLN A 357 2.33 36.32 -13.88
CA GLN A 357 2.70 37.64 -13.35
C GLN A 357 1.55 38.64 -13.41
N LYS A 358 0.78 38.64 -14.51
CA LYS A 358 -0.41 39.47 -14.64
C LYS A 358 -1.44 39.13 -13.55
N MET A 359 -1.62 37.84 -13.26
CA MET A 359 -2.55 37.37 -12.22
C MET A 359 -2.08 37.71 -10.79
N GLN A 360 -0.77 37.65 -10.51
CA GLN A 360 -0.23 38.11 -9.22
C GLN A 360 -0.45 39.61 -9.00
N LEU A 361 -0.28 40.42 -10.05
CA LEU A 361 -0.44 41.88 -9.96
C LEU A 361 -1.91 42.31 -9.81
N SER A 362 -2.87 41.48 -10.21
CA SER A 362 -4.30 41.74 -10.01
C SER A 362 -4.80 41.51 -8.57
N GLY A 363 -3.94 41.06 -7.63
CA GLY A 363 -4.26 41.02 -6.19
C GLY A 363 -5.18 39.87 -5.76
N PHE A 364 -5.22 38.77 -6.51
CA PHE A 364 -6.04 37.58 -6.22
C PHE A 364 -5.25 36.44 -5.53
N VAL A 365 -4.13 36.77 -4.87
CA VAL A 365 -3.32 35.83 -4.06
C VAL A 365 -3.15 36.40 -2.66
#